data_AF-A0A7S0WCU3-F1
#
_entry.id   AF-A0A7S0WCU3-F1
#
_cell.length_a   1.000
_cell.length_b   1.000
_cell.length_c   1.000
_cell.angle_alpha   90.00
_cell.angle_beta   90.00
_cell.angle_gamma   90.00
#
_symmetry.space_group_name_H-M   'P 1'
#
loop_
_entity.id
_entity.type
_entity.pdbx_description
1 polymer ?
#
loop_
_entity_poly.entity_id
_entity_poly.type
_entity_poly.pdbx_seq_one_letter_code
_entity_poly.pdbx_strand_id
1 'polypeptide(L)'
;VKTLFKMLIDDNFLHADLHPGNILVRLPNGVAHTLSTIAGMRGNTKTSENGSDDNESSFLHNASPEIIILDTGLATRLTPFHQASLAKMFQAIVSWDGKTVAESILTFADNAKANVDYTQFKQEIQAAVDTFQESTPR
;
A
#
# COMPACT_ATOMS: atom_id res chain seq x y z
N VAL A 1 0.25 1.53 2.82
CA VAL A 1 0.72 1.77 1.42
C VAL A 1 2.10 1.18 1.12
N LYS A 2 3.10 1.29 2.03
CA LYS A 2 4.46 0.74 1.79
C LYS A 2 4.49 -0.73 1.34
N THR A 3 3.71 -1.61 1.98
CA THR A 3 3.64 -3.04 1.62
C THR A 3 3.13 -3.25 0.19
N LEU A 4 2.11 -2.50 -0.23
CA LEU A 4 1.57 -2.59 -1.59
C LEU A 4 2.63 -2.24 -2.63
N PHE A 5 3.35 -1.12 -2.45
CA PHE A 5 4.39 -0.71 -3.39
C PHE A 5 5.60 -1.64 -3.37
N LYS A 6 5.98 -2.15 -2.20
CA LYS A 6 7.05 -3.15 -2.09
C LYS A 6 6.72 -4.41 -2.90
N MET A 7 5.51 -4.95 -2.72
CA MET A 7 5.04 -6.10 -3.49
C MET A 7 4.98 -5.78 -4.99
N LEU A 8 4.31 -4.68 -5.36
CA LEU A 8 4.00 -4.35 -6.75
C LEU A 8 5.22 -3.91 -7.57
N ILE A 9 6.09 -3.08 -7.00
CA ILE A 9 7.17 -2.40 -7.73
C ILE A 9 8.51 -3.10 -7.51
N ASP A 10 8.85 -3.41 -6.26
CA ASP A 10 10.17 -3.93 -5.89
C ASP A 10 10.25 -5.46 -6.03
N ASP A 11 9.25 -6.18 -5.51
CA ASP A 11 9.22 -7.65 -5.53
C ASP A 11 8.62 -8.23 -6.80
N ASN A 12 7.99 -7.40 -7.65
CA ASN A 12 7.24 -7.81 -8.84
C ASN A 12 6.24 -8.94 -8.54
N PHE A 13 5.49 -8.78 -7.46
CA PHE A 13 4.56 -9.75 -6.92
C PHE A 13 3.24 -9.06 -6.59
N LEU A 14 2.13 -9.56 -7.12
CA LEU A 14 0.80 -9.04 -6.80
C LEU A 14 -0.02 -10.09 -6.07
N HIS A 15 -0.44 -9.77 -4.86
CA HIS A 15 -1.50 -10.50 -4.15
C HIS A 15 -2.85 -9.97 -4.64
N ALA A 16 -3.48 -10.67 -5.59
CA ALA A 16 -4.67 -10.17 -6.27
C ALA A 16 -5.91 -10.02 -5.36
N ASP A 17 -5.90 -10.67 -4.20
CA ASP A 17 -6.99 -10.61 -3.21
C ASP A 17 -6.48 -10.29 -1.79
N LEU A 18 -5.92 -9.10 -1.63
CA LEU A 18 -5.44 -8.62 -0.33
C LEU A 18 -6.58 -7.99 0.49
N HIS A 19 -7.56 -8.80 0.90
CA HIS A 19 -8.59 -8.37 1.83
C HIS A 19 -8.10 -8.43 3.29
N PRO A 20 -8.72 -7.70 4.24
CA PRO A 20 -8.24 -7.62 5.62
C PRO A 20 -8.14 -8.97 6.36
N GLY A 21 -8.91 -9.99 5.95
CA GLY A 21 -8.86 -11.33 6.55
C GLY A 21 -7.58 -12.10 6.21
N ASN A 22 -6.88 -11.71 5.14
CA ASN A 22 -5.60 -12.30 4.72
C ASN A 22 -4.38 -11.58 5.31
N ILE A 23 -4.59 -10.60 6.19
CA ILE A 23 -3.51 -9.84 6.82
C ILE A 23 -3.60 -10.02 8.33
N LEU A 24 -2.62 -10.70 8.91
CA LEU A 24 -2.47 -10.81 10.36
C LEU A 24 -1.33 -9.93 10.84
N VAL A 25 -1.44 -9.45 12.08
CA VAL A 25 -0.36 -8.75 12.77
C VAL A 25 0.10 -9.63 13.92
N ARG A 26 1.38 -9.98 13.93
CA ARG A 26 2.01 -10.64 15.07
C ARG A 26 2.73 -9.60 15.90
N LEU A 27 2.37 -9.58 17.18
CA LEU A 27 3.01 -8.74 18.18
C LEU A 27 4.11 -9.54 18.87
N PRO A 28 5.32 -8.98 19.10
CA PRO A 28 6.46 -9.73 19.62
C PRO A 28 6.20 -10.42 20.97
N ASN A 29 5.42 -9.77 21.83
CA ASN A 29 5.08 -10.28 23.16
C ASN A 29 3.67 -10.90 23.22
N GLY A 30 3.04 -11.09 22.07
CA GLY A 30 1.67 -11.58 21.97
C GLY A 30 0.60 -10.53 22.31
N VAL A 31 -0.64 -10.87 21.97
CA VAL A 31 -1.80 -9.98 22.11
C VAL A 31 -2.14 -9.71 23.57
N ALA A 32 -2.08 -10.74 24.43
CA ALA A 32 -2.40 -10.61 25.85
C ALA A 32 -1.51 -9.59 26.56
N HIS A 33 -0.19 -9.66 26.35
CA HIS A 33 0.77 -8.72 26.93
C HIS A 33 0.56 -7.30 26.40
N THR A 34 0.30 -7.14 25.10
CA THR A 34 0.09 -5.82 24.52
C THR A 34 -1.20 -5.18 25.03
N LEU A 35 -2.28 -5.97 25.16
CA LEU A 35 -3.54 -5.51 25.72
C LEU A 35 -3.41 -5.19 27.22
N SER A 36 -2.63 -5.95 28.00
CA SER A 36 -2.39 -5.62 29.42
C SER A 36 -1.60 -4.33 29.57
N THR A 37 -0.59 -4.07 28.73
CA THR A 37 0.15 -2.80 28.72
C THR A 37 -0.77 -1.63 28.34
N ILE A 38 -1.59 -1.76 27.28
CA ILE A 38 -2.54 -0.71 26.87
C ILE A 38 -3.61 -0.45 27.95
N ALA A 39 -4.12 -1.51 28.59
CA ALA A 39 -5.10 -1.40 29.67
C ALA A 39 -4.49 -0.76 30.93
N GLY A 40 -3.24 -1.10 31.27
CA GLY A 40 -2.48 -0.47 32.35
C GLY A 40 -2.23 1.02 32.09
N MET A 41 -1.94 1.41 30.84
CA MET A 41 -1.82 2.82 30.45
C MET A 41 -3.14 3.60 30.56
N ARG A 42 -4.29 2.94 30.33
CA ARG A 42 -5.63 3.56 30.45
C ARG A 42 -6.15 3.63 31.89
N GLY A 43 -5.55 2.88 32.81
CA GLY A 43 -5.95 2.78 34.22
C GLY A 43 -5.23 3.73 35.18
N ASN A 44 -4.35 4.62 34.72
CA ASN A 44 -3.56 5.46 35.62
C ASN A 44 -4.35 6.68 36.15
N THR A 45 -5.42 6.43 36.91
CA THR A 45 -5.88 7.31 37.99
C THR A 45 -5.12 6.94 39.27
N LYS A 46 -4.02 7.65 39.52
CA LYS A 46 -3.31 7.86 40.80
C LYS A 46 -3.48 6.77 41.88
N THR A 47 -2.43 5.97 42.08
CA THR A 47 -1.90 5.66 43.42
C THR A 47 -0.39 5.52 43.32
N SER A 48 0.30 6.39 44.06
CA SER A 48 1.74 6.34 44.29
C SER A 48 2.04 5.19 45.24
N GLU A 49 3.00 4.33 44.91
CA GLU A 49 3.91 3.72 45.89
C GLU A 49 5.09 3.02 45.18
N ASN A 50 6.29 3.54 45.47
CA ASN A 50 7.64 3.00 45.30
C ASN A 50 7.86 1.70 44.50
N GLY A 51 8.58 1.83 43.38
CA GLY A 51 9.25 0.73 42.71
C GLY A 51 9.72 1.16 41.32
N SER A 52 11.02 1.24 41.13
CA SER A 52 11.70 1.58 39.88
C SER A 52 11.29 0.65 38.74
N ASP A 53 10.51 1.14 37.78
CA ASP A 53 10.34 0.49 36.47
C ASP A 53 10.12 1.56 35.40
N ASP A 54 11.16 2.36 35.15
CA ASP A 54 11.29 3.27 34.00
C ASP A 54 11.36 2.52 32.64
N ASN A 55 10.93 1.26 32.60
CA ASN A 55 11.15 0.34 31.49
C ASN A 55 9.85 -0.05 30.76
N GLU A 56 8.66 0.17 31.31
CA GLU A 56 7.39 -0.22 30.66
C GLU A 56 7.12 0.51 29.33
N SER A 57 7.49 1.79 29.21
CA SER A 57 7.29 2.56 27.97
C SER A 57 8.35 2.28 26.89
N SER A 58 9.52 1.75 27.25
CA SER A 58 10.59 1.43 26.30
C SER A 58 10.37 0.10 25.59
N PHE A 59 9.61 -0.84 26.17
CA PHE A 59 9.34 -2.15 25.58
C PHE A 59 8.43 -2.10 24.34
N LEU A 60 7.45 -1.18 24.29
CA LEU A 60 6.66 -0.98 23.07
C LEU A 60 7.48 -0.35 21.94
N HIS A 61 8.53 0.40 22.27
CA HIS A 61 9.41 1.04 21.29
C HIS A 61 10.40 0.07 20.63
N ASN A 62 10.73 -1.05 21.29
CA ASN A 62 11.71 -2.01 20.78
C ASN A 62 11.06 -3.30 20.20
N ALA A 63 9.74 -3.40 20.24
CA ALA A 63 8.98 -4.53 19.72
C ALA A 63 8.48 -4.19 18.29
N SER A 64 9.19 -4.66 17.25
CA SER A 64 8.73 -4.48 15.87
C SER A 64 7.62 -5.48 15.53
N PRO A 65 6.37 -5.04 15.29
CA PRO A 65 5.29 -5.94 14.88
C PRO A 65 5.57 -6.52 13.48
N GLU A 66 5.18 -7.77 13.27
CA GLU A 66 5.31 -8.45 11.98
C GLU A 66 3.96 -8.47 11.26
N ILE A 67 3.99 -8.22 9.94
CA ILE A 67 2.82 -8.40 9.07
C ILE A 67 2.93 -9.78 8.44
N ILE A 68 1.89 -10.60 8.60
CA ILE A 68 1.78 -11.94 8.00
C ILE A 68 0.69 -11.86 6.93
N ILE A 69 1.04 -12.27 5.71
CA ILE A 69 0.13 -12.36 4.58
C ILE A 69 -0.25 -13.83 4.37
N LEU A 70 -1.54 -14.12 4.34
CA LEU A 70 -2.12 -15.44 4.13
C LEU A 70 -2.87 -15.51 2.80
N ASP A 71 -3.22 -16.73 2.37
CA ASP A 71 -4.00 -17.00 1.16
C ASP A 71 -3.40 -16.41 -0.13
N THR A 72 -2.13 -16.73 -0.39
CA THR A 72 -1.42 -16.36 -1.61
C THR A 72 -1.87 -17.18 -2.84
N GLY A 73 -3.06 -17.78 -2.83
CA GLY A 73 -3.55 -18.68 -3.87
C GLY A 73 -3.74 -18.00 -5.24
N LEU A 74 -3.92 -16.68 -5.24
CA LEU A 74 -4.05 -15.83 -6.44
C LEU A 74 -2.89 -14.84 -6.56
N ALA A 75 -1.69 -15.29 -6.21
CA ALA A 75 -0.50 -14.50 -6.39
C ALA A 75 0.07 -14.64 -7.81
N THR A 76 0.39 -13.53 -8.44
CA THR A 76 0.99 -13.51 -9.78
C THR A 76 2.19 -12.56 -9.87
N ARG A 77 2.94 -12.66 -10.97
CA ARG A 77 4.05 -11.76 -11.31
C ARG A 77 3.74 -11.09 -12.64
N LEU A 78 4.17 -9.84 -12.79
CA LEU A 78 4.12 -9.19 -14.09
C LEU A 78 5.31 -9.62 -14.92
N THR A 79 5.13 -9.67 -16.25
CA THR A 79 6.26 -9.76 -17.16
C THR A 79 7.13 -8.50 -17.01
N PRO A 80 8.44 -8.54 -17.33
CA PRO A 80 9.29 -7.34 -17.25
C PRO A 80 8.72 -6.14 -18.04
N PHE A 81 8.08 -6.42 -19.17
CA PHE A 81 7.41 -5.41 -19.99
C PHE A 81 6.20 -4.76 -19.28
N HIS A 82 5.32 -5.57 -18.68
CA HIS A 82 4.18 -5.06 -17.91
C HIS A 82 4.62 -4.36 -16.61
N GLN A 83 5.67 -4.84 -15.95
CA GLN A 83 6.23 -4.19 -14.77
C GLN A 83 6.77 -2.80 -15.11
N ALA A 84 7.53 -2.67 -16.22
CA ALA A 84 8.02 -1.37 -16.68
C ALA A 84 6.88 -0.43 -17.07
N SER A 85 5.85 -0.95 -17.74
CA SER A 85 4.65 -0.19 -18.12
C SER A 85 3.88 0.31 -16.90
N LEU A 86 3.87 -0.47 -15.81
CA LEU A 86 3.21 -0.11 -14.56
C LEU A 86 3.98 0.98 -13.82
N ALA A 87 5.32 0.84 -13.73
CA ALA A 87 6.18 1.87 -13.16
C ALA A 87 6.04 3.20 -13.92
N LYS A 88 6.01 3.13 -15.26
CA LYS A 88 5.75 4.30 -16.13
C LYS A 88 4.39 4.94 -15.83
N MET A 89 3.35 4.13 -15.61
CA MET A 89 2.02 4.63 -15.25
C MET A 89 2.03 5.39 -13.93
N PHE A 90 2.66 4.84 -12.88
CA PHE A 90 2.78 5.52 -11.59
C PHE A 90 3.55 6.84 -11.70
N GLN A 91 4.66 6.84 -12.43
CA GLN A 91 5.43 8.06 -12.68
C GLN A 91 4.57 9.13 -13.38
N ALA A 92 3.78 8.73 -14.38
CA ALA A 92 2.90 9.62 -15.12
C ALA A 92 1.78 10.20 -14.24
N ILE A 93 1.17 9.38 -13.37
CA ILE A 93 0.16 9.85 -12.40
C ILE A 93 0.75 10.91 -11.47
N VAL A 94 1.93 10.66 -10.89
CA VAL A 94 2.58 11.60 -9.96
C VAL A 94 3.05 12.88 -10.67
N SER A 95 3.31 12.80 -11.98
CA SER A 95 3.75 13.93 -12.80
C SER A 95 2.59 14.63 -13.53
N TRP A 96 1.34 14.22 -13.30
CA TRP A 96 0.14 14.71 -13.99
C TRP A 96 0.18 14.59 -15.53
N ASP A 97 0.90 13.58 -16.04
CA ASP A 97 1.00 13.29 -17.48
C ASP A 97 -0.10 12.29 -17.90
N GLY A 98 -1.31 12.78 -18.14
CA GLY A 98 -2.45 11.95 -18.51
C GLY A 98 -2.31 11.25 -19.86
N LYS A 99 -1.59 11.84 -20.82
CA LYS A 99 -1.29 11.17 -22.09
C LYS A 99 -0.48 9.88 -21.86
N THR A 100 0.56 9.94 -21.04
CA THR A 100 1.36 8.75 -20.71
C THR A 100 0.54 7.75 -19.88
N VAL A 101 -0.34 8.21 -18.98
CA VAL A 101 -1.28 7.32 -18.28
C VAL A 101 -2.15 6.54 -19.28
N ALA A 102 -2.71 7.21 -20.28
CA ALA A 102 -3.52 6.57 -21.31
C ALA A 102 -2.71 5.54 -22.12
N GLU A 103 -1.47 5.84 -22.48
CA GLU A 103 -0.59 4.91 -23.19
C GLU A 103 -0.25 3.68 -22.33
N SER A 104 0.02 3.87 -21.04
CA SER A 104 0.21 2.75 -20.11
C SER A 104 -1.05 1.87 -20.01
N ILE A 105 -2.25 2.46 -19.91
CA ILE A 105 -3.52 1.71 -19.88
C ILE A 105 -3.68 0.86 -21.14
N LEU A 106 -3.44 1.45 -22.32
CA LEU A 106 -3.53 0.73 -23.60
C LEU A 106 -2.49 -0.40 -23.68
N THR A 107 -1.32 -0.23 -23.05
CA THR A 107 -0.29 -1.28 -22.98
C THR A 107 -0.76 -2.50 -22.19
N PHE A 108 -1.64 -2.33 -21.19
CA PHE A 108 -2.24 -3.43 -20.42
C PHE A 108 -3.48 -4.04 -21.08
N ALA A 109 -4.03 -3.39 -22.09
CA ALA A 109 -5.25 -3.86 -22.74
C ALA A 109 -4.89 -4.91 -23.81
N ASP A 110 -5.09 -6.18 -23.48
CA ASP A 110 -4.88 -7.32 -24.41
C ASP A 110 -5.66 -7.19 -25.74
N ASN A 111 -6.70 -6.36 -25.77
CA ASN A 111 -7.59 -6.14 -26.91
C ASN A 111 -7.39 -4.77 -27.60
N ALA A 112 -6.34 -4.02 -27.28
CA ALA A 112 -6.03 -2.79 -27.99
C ALA A 112 -5.74 -3.11 -29.47
N LYS A 113 -6.58 -2.59 -30.38
CA LYS A 113 -6.50 -2.89 -31.80
C LYS A 113 -5.65 -1.84 -32.51
N ALA A 114 -4.69 -2.29 -33.32
CA ALA A 114 -3.78 -1.41 -34.06
C ALA A 114 -4.48 -0.44 -35.04
N ASN A 115 -5.72 -0.75 -35.45
CA ASN A 115 -6.50 0.04 -36.41
C ASN A 115 -7.55 0.97 -35.76
N VAL A 116 -7.49 1.16 -34.45
CA VAL A 116 -8.37 2.08 -33.73
C VAL A 116 -7.61 3.35 -33.38
N ASP A 117 -8.22 4.51 -33.65
CA ASP A 117 -7.69 5.79 -33.21
C ASP A 117 -8.08 6.03 -31.75
N TYR A 118 -7.06 6.10 -30.88
CA TYR A 118 -7.21 6.35 -29.45
C TYR A 118 -7.00 7.82 -29.07
N THR A 119 -6.96 8.74 -30.03
CA THR A 119 -6.69 10.17 -29.77
C THR A 119 -7.70 10.76 -28.80
N GLN A 120 -9.00 10.49 -29.01
CA GLN A 120 -10.04 10.96 -28.09
C GLN A 120 -9.88 10.36 -26.69
N PHE A 121 -9.62 9.06 -26.59
CA PHE A 121 -9.36 8.41 -25.30
C PHE A 121 -8.18 9.07 -24.56
N LYS A 122 -7.08 9.36 -25.25
CA LYS A 122 -5.93 10.05 -24.64
C LYS A 122 -6.29 11.46 -24.14
N GLN A 123 -7.12 12.20 -24.88
CA GLN A 123 -7.59 13.53 -24.47
C GLN A 123 -8.50 13.45 -23.24
N GLU A 124 -9.42 12.49 -23.19
CA GLU A 124 -10.31 12.28 -22.05
C GLU A 124 -9.54 11.90 -20.78
N ILE A 125 -8.53 11.03 -20.89
CA ILE A 125 -7.67 10.70 -19.75
C ILE A 125 -6.86 11.92 -19.30
N GLN A 126 -6.35 12.75 -20.22
CA GLN A 126 -5.67 13.99 -19.85
C GLN A 126 -6.59 14.93 -19.07
N ALA A 127 -7.80 15.18 -19.56
CA ALA A 127 -8.77 16.02 -18.88
C ALA A 127 -9.15 15.48 -17.48
N ALA A 128 -9.26 14.16 -17.33
CA ALA A 128 -9.48 13.53 -16.02
C ALA A 128 -8.29 13.79 -15.07
N VAL A 129 -7.06 13.59 -15.54
CA VAL A 129 -5.84 13.85 -14.75
C VAL A 129 -5.73 15.32 -14.35
N ASP A 130 -6.05 16.26 -15.25
CA ASP A 130 -6.07 17.70 -14.96
C ASP A 130 -7.10 18.01 -13.86
N THR A 131 -8.29 17.39 -13.93
CA THR A 131 -9.34 17.54 -12.89
C THR A 131 -8.83 17.08 -11.51
N PHE A 132 -8.13 15.94 -11.45
CA PHE A 132 -7.55 15.44 -10.21
C PHE A 132 -6.43 16.33 -9.69
N GLN A 133 -5.64 16.93 -10.57
CA GLN A 133 -4.60 17.89 -10.22
C GLN A 133 -5.19 19.12 -9.52
N GLU A 134 -6.32 19.62 -10.02
CA GLU A 134 -7.01 20.78 -9.45
C GLU A 134 -7.68 20.48 -8.11
N SER A 135 -8.20 19.26 -7.93
CA SER A 135 -8.96 18.89 -6.72
C SER A 135 -8.10 18.43 -5.53
N THR A 136 -6.81 18.12 -5.73
CA THR A 136 -5.97 17.49 -4.70
C THR A 136 -5.06 18.52 -4.01
N PRO A 137 -5.26 18.82 -2.70
CA PRO A 137 -4.37 19.70 -1.96
C PRO A 137 -2.97 19.06 -1.82
N ARG A 138 -1.92 19.85 -2.00
CA ARG A 138 -0.52 19.42 -1.78
C ARG A 138 -0.17 19.34 -0.30
#